data_AF-A0A2V6LQL3-F1
#
_entry.id   AF-A0A2V6LQL3-F1
#
_cell.length_a   1.000
_cell.length_b   1.000
_cell.length_c   1.000
_cell.angle_alpha   90.00
_cell.angle_beta   90.00
_cell.angle_gamma   90.00
#
_symmetry.space_group_name_H-M   'P 1'
#
loop_
_entity.id
_entity.type
_entity.pdbx_description
1 polymer ?
#
loop_
_entity_poly.entity_id
_entity_poly.type
_entity_poly.pdbx_seq_one_letter_code
_entity_poly.pdbx_strand_id
1 'polypeptide(L)'
;MAERSDLYRNIYSRFNEHVLEIIRKETFGVDIGQNSWLTVDEFDRFIPWLRLTPESHLLEVATGSGGPALYLAKTIGRRVTGVDANKEGVTTG
;
A
#
# COMPACT_ATOMS: atom_id res chain seq x y z
N MET A 1 -11.94 31.71 -4.43
CA MET A 1 -10.96 30.64 -4.72
C MET A 1 -11.36 29.44 -3.88
N ALA A 2 -11.73 28.32 -4.50
CA ALA A 2 -12.00 27.10 -3.74
C ALA A 2 -10.72 26.67 -3.03
N GLU A 3 -10.79 26.41 -1.73
CA GLU A 3 -9.70 25.83 -0.98
C GLU A 3 -9.27 24.54 -1.70
N ARG A 4 -7.98 24.46 -2.07
CA ARG A 4 -7.45 23.29 -2.76
C ARG A 4 -7.44 22.15 -1.77
N SER A 5 -8.48 21.31 -1.80
CA SER A 5 -8.54 20.07 -1.02
C SER A 5 -7.25 19.29 -1.22
N ASP A 6 -6.52 19.06 -0.14
CA ASP A 6 -5.38 18.15 -0.12
C ASP A 6 -5.92 16.71 -0.15
N LEU A 7 -6.16 16.23 -1.38
CA LEU A 7 -6.76 14.93 -1.65
C LEU A 7 -6.01 13.81 -0.91
N TYR A 8 -4.68 13.80 -0.99
CA TYR A 8 -3.86 12.74 -0.42
C TYR A 8 -3.88 12.78 1.10
N ARG A 9 -3.78 13.96 1.71
CA ARG A 9 -3.93 14.10 3.17
C ARG A 9 -5.29 13.60 3.64
N ASN A 10 -6.36 13.95 2.93
CA ASN A 10 -7.72 13.53 3.30
C ASN A 10 -7.92 12.02 3.16
N ILE A 11 -7.33 11.39 2.14
CA ILE A 11 -7.39 9.93 1.96
C ILE A 11 -6.59 9.23 3.06
N TYR A 12 -5.32 9.61 3.26
CA TYR A 12 -4.45 8.91 4.20
C TYR A 12 -4.87 9.10 5.66
N SER A 13 -5.29 10.30 6.06
CA SER A 13 -5.73 10.54 7.45
C SER A 13 -6.96 9.72 7.87
N ARG A 14 -7.76 9.26 6.90
CA ARG A 14 -8.97 8.46 7.13
C ARG A 14 -8.76 6.98 6.87
N PHE A 15 -7.58 6.57 6.45
CA PHE A 15 -7.31 5.20 5.99
C PHE A 15 -7.70 4.11 7.01
N ASN A 16 -7.48 4.40 8.30
CA ASN A 16 -7.80 3.51 9.42
C ASN A 16 -9.28 3.54 9.86
N GLU A 17 -10.15 4.27 9.15
CA GLU A 17 -11.58 4.18 9.38
C GLU A 17 -12.10 2.79 9.00
N HIS A 18 -12.76 2.12 9.94
CA HIS A 18 -13.24 0.75 9.76
C HIS A 18 -14.16 0.56 8.54
N VAL A 19 -14.93 1.61 8.18
CA VAL A 19 -15.79 1.58 6.98
C VAL A 19 -14.97 1.41 5.70
N LEU A 20 -13.78 2.01 5.61
CA LEU A 20 -12.92 1.90 4.43
C LEU A 20 -12.29 0.51 4.33
N GLU A 21 -11.94 -0.11 5.46
CA GLU A 21 -11.49 -1.51 5.51
C GLU A 21 -12.57 -2.46 4.98
N ILE A 22 -13.83 -2.31 5.43
CA ILE A 22 -14.97 -3.09 4.93
C ILE A 22 -15.12 -2.91 3.42
N ILE A 23 -15.11 -1.66 2.94
CA ILE A 23 -15.23 -1.37 1.50
C ILE A 23 -14.11 -2.05 0.70
N ARG A 24 -12.87 -2.03 1.19
CA ARG A 24 -11.74 -2.71 0.50
C ARG A 24 -11.94 -4.22 0.46
N LYS A 25 -12.36 -4.84 1.57
CA LYS A 25 -12.65 -6.28 1.62
C LYS A 25 -13.78 -6.69 0.67
N GLU A 26 -14.88 -5.94 0.64
CA GLU A 26 -16.00 -6.21 -0.27
C GLU A 26 -15.63 -5.99 -1.74
N THR A 27 -14.77 -5.01 -2.04
CA THR A 27 -14.39 -4.67 -3.42
C THR A 27 -13.34 -5.61 -3.99
N PHE A 28 -12.32 -5.96 -3.19
CA PHE A 28 -11.13 -6.67 -3.66
C PHE A 28 -11.03 -8.10 -3.11
N GLY A 29 -11.96 -8.52 -2.25
CA GLY A 29 -11.95 -9.79 -1.53
C GLY A 29 -10.95 -9.80 -0.37
N VAL A 30 -9.67 -9.56 -0.66
CA VAL A 30 -8.60 -9.49 0.34
C VAL A 30 -8.09 -8.05 0.44
N ASP A 31 -8.20 -7.50 1.65
CA ASP A 31 -7.62 -6.19 1.98
C ASP A 31 -6.16 -6.38 2.42
N ILE A 32 -5.23 -5.85 1.63
CA ILE A 32 -3.80 -5.73 1.97
C ILE A 32 -3.43 -4.29 2.34
N GLY A 33 -4.42 -3.45 2.63
CA GLY A 33 -4.24 -2.05 2.95
C GLY A 33 -3.94 -1.19 1.72
N GLN A 34 -4.36 -1.63 0.53
CA GLN A 34 -4.13 -0.91 -0.71
C GLN A 34 -4.98 0.37 -0.80
N ASN A 35 -4.34 1.47 -1.20
CA ASN A 35 -5.02 2.70 -1.66
C ASN A 35 -5.10 2.76 -3.20
N SER A 36 -4.63 1.72 -3.88
CA SER A 36 -4.72 1.54 -5.33
C SER A 36 -5.91 0.63 -5.70
N TRP A 37 -6.04 0.31 -6.99
CA TRP A 37 -7.04 -0.64 -7.50
C TRP A 37 -6.49 -2.05 -7.72
N LEU A 38 -5.38 -2.39 -7.05
CA LEU A 38 -4.70 -3.68 -7.23
C LEU A 38 -5.33 -4.76 -6.36
N THR A 39 -5.62 -5.92 -6.94
CA THR A 39 -6.00 -7.13 -6.19
C THR A 39 -4.77 -7.90 -5.71
N VAL A 40 -4.93 -8.72 -4.68
CA VAL A 40 -3.85 -9.61 -4.20
C VAL A 40 -3.42 -10.59 -5.29
N ASP A 41 -4.37 -11.17 -6.02
CA ASP A 41 -4.07 -12.12 -7.10
C ASP A 41 -3.22 -11.48 -8.21
N GLU A 42 -3.52 -10.24 -8.59
CA GLU A 42 -2.69 -9.49 -9.54
C GLU A 42 -1.31 -9.21 -8.96
N PHE A 43 -1.22 -8.80 -7.69
CA PHE A 43 0.05 -8.47 -7.07
C PHE A 43 0.96 -9.70 -6.97
N ASP A 44 0.42 -10.82 -6.48
CA ASP A 44 1.12 -12.10 -6.38
C ASP A 44 1.59 -12.62 -7.75
N ARG A 45 0.83 -12.32 -8.81
CA ARG A 45 1.24 -12.66 -10.18
C ARG A 45 2.46 -11.86 -10.64
N PHE A 46 2.64 -10.63 -10.18
CA PHE A 46 3.75 -9.76 -10.58
C PHE A 46 5.02 -9.98 -9.76
N ILE A 47 4.92 -10.37 -8.49
CA ILE A 47 6.08 -10.55 -7.60
C ILE A 47 7.17 -11.44 -8.22
N PRO A 48 6.87 -12.62 -8.81
CA PRO A 48 7.89 -13.47 -9.41
C PRO A 48 8.65 -12.82 -10.58
N TRP A 49 8.08 -11.80 -11.23
CA TRP A 49 8.73 -11.12 -12.36
C TRP A 49 9.97 -10.34 -11.93
N LEU A 50 10.06 -9.98 -10.65
CA LEU A 50 11.20 -9.26 -10.08
C LEU A 50 12.46 -10.13 -9.92
N ARG A 51 12.33 -11.47 -10.02
CA ARG A 51 13.45 -12.44 -9.94
C ARG A 51 14.38 -12.20 -8.75
N LEU A 52 13.77 -12.01 -7.58
CA LEU A 52 14.46 -11.63 -6.35
C LEU A 52 15.41 -12.74 -5.86
N THR A 53 16.53 -12.33 -5.32
CA THR A 53 17.48 -13.20 -4.59
C THR A 53 17.35 -12.98 -3.08
N PRO A 54 17.94 -13.85 -2.23
CA PRO A 54 17.96 -13.65 -0.78
C PRO A 54 18.57 -12.32 -0.32
N GLU A 55 19.46 -11.74 -1.13
CA GLU A 55 20.17 -10.48 -0.87
C GLU A 55 19.39 -9.25 -1.36
N SER A 56 18.26 -9.46 -2.04
CA SER A 56 17.48 -8.37 -2.61
C SER A 56 16.81 -7.51 -1.53
N HIS A 57 16.83 -6.19 -1.77
CA HIS A 57 16.13 -5.19 -0.97
C HIS A 57 15.28 -4.34 -1.90
N LEU A 58 13.97 -4.26 -1.62
CA LEU A 58 13.01 -3.58 -2.49
C LEU A 58 12.71 -2.17 -1.98
N LEU A 59 12.44 -1.27 -2.93
CA LEU A 59 11.94 0.08 -2.67
C LEU A 59 10.54 0.20 -3.27
N GLU A 60 9.55 0.50 -2.44
CA GLU A 60 8.21 0.88 -2.90
C GLU A 60 8.09 2.41 -2.90
N VAL A 61 7.87 2.98 -4.08
CA VAL A 61 7.72 4.43 -4.26
C VAL A 61 6.23 4.78 -4.26
N ALA A 62 5.87 5.85 -3.55
CA ALA A 62 4.47 6.21 -3.28
C ALA A 62 3.74 5.10 -2.50
N THR A 63 4.37 4.67 -1.41
CA THR A 63 3.91 3.56 -0.56
C THR A 63 2.55 3.83 0.11
N GLY A 64 2.11 5.10 0.17
CA GLY A 64 0.88 5.49 0.86
C GLY A 64 0.93 5.03 2.31
N SER A 65 -0.11 4.34 2.76
CA SER A 65 -0.20 3.70 4.09
C SER A 65 0.70 2.47 4.28
N GLY A 66 1.44 2.04 3.25
CA GLY A 66 2.42 0.96 3.35
C GLY A 66 1.84 -0.46 3.31
N GLY A 67 0.52 -0.62 3.18
CA GLY A 67 -0.13 -1.94 3.17
C GLY A 67 0.48 -2.92 2.16
N PRO A 68 0.53 -2.59 0.85
CA PRO A 68 1.16 -3.44 -0.16
C PRO A 68 2.65 -3.72 0.09
N ALA A 69 3.46 -2.73 0.54
CA ALA A 69 4.85 -2.98 0.94
C ALA A 69 4.98 -3.99 2.09
N LEU A 70 4.15 -3.88 3.12
CA LEU A 70 4.14 -4.81 4.27
C LEU A 70 3.71 -6.21 3.85
N TYR A 71 2.67 -6.29 3.02
CA TYR A 71 2.24 -7.55 2.41
C TYR A 71 3.39 -8.18 1.62
N LEU A 72 4.02 -7.42 0.72
CA LEU A 72 5.13 -7.88 -0.09
C LEU A 72 6.26 -8.41 0.79
N ALA A 73 6.71 -7.63 1.78
CA ALA A 73 7.78 -8.02 2.71
C ALA A 73 7.50 -9.36 3.39
N LYS A 74 6.25 -9.56 3.84
CA LYS A 74 5.80 -10.80 4.47
C LYS A 74 5.78 -11.97 3.47
N THR A 75 5.29 -11.74 2.25
CA THR A 75 5.17 -12.77 1.20
C THR A 75 6.54 -13.28 0.74
N ILE A 76 7.53 -12.40 0.58
CA ILE A 76 8.86 -12.79 0.06
C ILE A 76 9.89 -13.07 1.18
N GLY A 77 9.61 -12.67 2.42
CA GLY A 77 10.54 -12.79 3.54
C GLY A 77 11.82 -11.97 3.35
N ARG A 78 11.72 -10.82 2.68
CA ARG A 78 12.83 -9.89 2.38
C ARG A 78 12.52 -8.50 2.90
N ARG A 79 13.56 -7.66 2.94
CA ARG A 79 13.40 -6.26 3.33
C ARG A 79 12.72 -5.49 2.21
N VAL A 80 11.75 -4.66 2.59
CA VAL A 80 11.10 -3.67 1.73
C VAL A 80 11.17 -2.33 2.46
N THR A 81 11.60 -1.28 1.76
CA THR A 81 11.53 0.11 2.24
C THR A 81 10.45 0.83 1.45
N GLY A 82 9.42 1.34 2.14
CA GLY A 82 8.41 2.21 1.55
C GLY A 82 8.80 3.69 1.70
N VAL A 83 8.59 4.48 0.65
CA VAL A 83 8.73 5.95 0.71
C VAL A 83 7.49 6.63 0.14
N ASP A 84 7.07 7.71 0.79
CA ASP A 84 5.99 8.58 0.30
C ASP A 84 6.36 10.06 0.48
N ALA A 85 5.83 10.91 -0.41
CA ALA A 85 5.97 12.35 -0.30
C ALA A 85 5.00 12.94 0.74
N ASN A 86 3.90 12.23 1.03
CA ASN A 86 2.92 12.63 2.02
C ASN A 86 3.25 11.97 3.38
N LYS A 87 3.53 12.80 4.38
CA LYS A 87 3.82 12.35 5.74
C LYS A 87 2.71 11.46 6.31
N GLU A 88 1.45 11.81 6.07
CA GLU A 88 0.30 11.07 6.59
C GLU A 88 0.22 9.65 6.01
N GLY A 89 0.75 9.42 4.80
CA GLY A 89 0.87 8.08 4.24
C GLY A 89 1.74 7.20 5.14
N VAL A 90 2.96 7.66 5.43
CA VAL A 90 3.93 6.84 6.19
C VAL A 90 3.60 6.73 7.68
N THR A 91 2.92 7.71 8.28
CA THR A 91 2.61 7.69 9.72
C THR A 91 1.38 6.89 10.10
N THR A 92 0.54 6.50 9.12
CA THR A 92 -0.74 5.83 9.38
C THR A 92 -0.63 4.30 9.35
N GLY A 93 0.43 3.77 8.74
CA GLY A 93 0.72 2.34 8.61
C GLY A 93 1.32 1.68 9.84
#